data_AF-A0A8C9EC60-F1
#
_entry.id   AF-A0A8C9EC60-F1
#
_cell.length_a   1.000
_cell.length_b   1.000
_cell.length_c   1.000
_cell.angle_alpha   90.00
_cell.angle_beta   90.00
_cell.angle_gamma   90.00
#
_symmetry.space_group_name_H-M   'P 1'
#
loop_
_entity.id
_entity.type
_entity.pdbx_description
1 polymer ?
#
loop_
_entity_poly.entity_id
_entity_poly.type
_entity_poly.pdbx_seq_one_letter_code
_entity_poly.pdbx_strand_id
1 'polypeptide(L)'
;LYAKYSTGENVVFIDTKKLPIIKKKLRKLEDQNEYETHCLWKGVTLNLKIRDIGASLHRLEERQRAEAQERKGKEIQWETRLFHEDGECKVYDEPLLKRLGAAKH
;
A
#
# COMPACT_ATOMS: atom_id res chain seq x y z
N LEU A 1 -23.42 -5.44 12.35
CA LEU A 1 -23.77 -6.48 11.36
C LEU A 1 -24.46 -7.62 12.09
N TYR A 2 -25.61 -8.07 11.61
CA TYR A 2 -26.38 -9.15 12.20
C TYR A 2 -26.33 -10.38 11.29
N ALA A 3 -26.27 -11.57 11.87
CA ALA A 3 -26.44 -12.83 11.15
C ALA A 3 -27.84 -13.36 11.42
N LYS A 4 -28.47 -13.90 10.37
CA LYS A 4 -29.75 -14.60 10.46
C LYS A 4 -29.50 -16.09 10.31
N TYR A 5 -29.88 -16.86 11.32
CA TYR A 5 -29.76 -18.32 11.27
C TYR A 5 -30.98 -18.95 10.60
N SER A 6 -30.85 -20.21 10.18
CA SER A 6 -31.94 -21.01 9.61
C SER A 6 -33.12 -21.20 10.57
N THR A 7 -32.90 -21.04 11.88
CA THR A 7 -33.92 -21.01 12.94
C THR A 7 -34.79 -19.75 12.91
N GLY A 8 -34.45 -18.75 12.09
CA GLY A 8 -35.13 -17.45 12.01
C GLY A 8 -34.60 -16.41 13.00
N GLU A 9 -33.69 -16.80 13.90
CA GLU A 9 -33.08 -15.91 14.89
C GLU A 9 -32.08 -14.95 14.25
N ASN A 10 -32.14 -13.68 14.67
CA ASN A 10 -31.16 -12.66 14.32
C ASN A 10 -30.25 -12.40 15.52
N VAL A 11 -28.94 -12.61 15.36
CA VAL A 11 -27.94 -12.31 16.38
C VAL A 11 -26.93 -11.27 15.89
N VAL A 12 -26.35 -10.50 16.80
CA VAL A 12 -25.24 -9.61 16.46
C VAL A 12 -24.06 -10.48 16.01
N PHE A 13 -23.68 -10.37 14.75
CA PHE A 13 -22.53 -11.07 14.18
C PHE A 13 -21.23 -10.31 14.44
N ILE A 14 -21.22 -9.02 14.09
CA ILE A 14 -20.06 -8.14 14.29
C ILE A 14 -20.55 -6.76 14.72
N ASP A 15 -19.99 -6.27 15.82
CA ASP A 15 -20.15 -4.89 16.29
C ASP A 15 -18.86 -4.11 16.04
N THR A 16 -18.78 -3.43 14.90
CA THR A 16 -17.60 -2.64 14.51
C THR A 16 -17.33 -1.45 15.42
N LYS A 17 -18.30 -1.01 16.24
CA LYS A 17 -18.09 0.07 17.22
C LYS A 17 -17.37 -0.43 18.48
N LYS A 18 -17.50 -1.71 18.80
CA LYS A 18 -16.87 -2.34 19.97
C LYS A 18 -15.55 -3.04 19.64
N LEU A 19 -15.32 -3.39 18.38
CA LEU A 19 -14.08 -4.04 17.97
C LEU A 19 -12.86 -3.13 18.16
N PRO A 20 -11.78 -3.61 18.79
CA PRO A 20 -10.55 -2.84 18.91
C PRO A 20 -9.86 -2.69 17.55
N ILE A 21 -9.28 -1.51 17.32
CA ILE A 21 -8.51 -1.23 16.10
C ILE A 21 -7.06 -1.65 16.31
N ILE A 22 -6.62 -2.69 15.59
CA ILE A 22 -5.21 -3.11 15.56
C ILE A 22 -4.50 -2.37 14.43
N LYS A 23 -3.59 -1.46 14.78
CA LYS A 23 -2.79 -0.72 13.80
C LYS A 23 -1.61 -1.57 13.31
N LYS A 24 -1.31 -1.51 12.01
CA LYS A 24 -0.10 -2.11 11.44
C LYS A 24 1.14 -1.45 12.06
N LYS A 25 2.15 -2.25 12.39
CA LYS A 25 3.48 -1.76 12.79
C LYS A 25 4.28 -1.43 11.53
N LEU A 26 4.90 -0.26 11.51
CA LEU A 26 5.69 0.23 10.38
C LEU A 26 7.11 0.53 10.87
N ARG A 27 8.08 0.47 9.97
CA ARG A 27 9.44 0.97 10.22
C ARG A 27 9.43 2.48 10.43
N LYS A 28 10.44 3.00 11.12
CA LYS A 28 10.62 4.45 11.29
C LYS A 28 10.88 5.10 9.93
N LEU A 29 10.57 6.40 9.81
CA LEU A 29 10.73 7.13 8.55
C LEU A 29 12.20 7.14 8.08
N GLU A 30 13.14 7.19 9.01
CA GLU A 30 14.58 7.15 8.74
C GLU A 30 15.03 5.82 8.11
N ASP A 31 14.28 4.74 8.36
CA ASP A 31 14.55 3.38 7.86
C ASP A 31 13.70 3.02 6.64
N GLN A 32 12.95 3.97 6.07
CA GLN A 32 12.10 3.76 4.89
C GLN A 32 12.78 4.28 3.63
N ASN A 33 12.66 3.51 2.54
CA ASN A 33 13.17 3.93 1.24
C ASN A 33 12.39 5.14 0.68
N GLU A 34 13.01 5.88 -0.24
CA GLU A 34 12.43 7.10 -0.83
C GLU A 34 11.03 6.90 -1.42
N TYR A 35 10.79 5.77 -2.09
CA TYR A 35 9.51 5.44 -2.73
C TYR A 35 8.54 4.66 -1.82
N GLU A 36 8.89 4.43 -0.53
CA GLU A 36 7.92 3.92 0.44
C GLU A 36 6.92 5.01 0.82
N THR A 37 5.65 4.63 0.91
CA THR A 37 4.51 5.57 0.99
C THR A 37 4.69 6.67 2.03
N HIS A 38 5.10 6.36 3.27
CA HIS A 38 5.22 7.41 4.29
C HIS A 38 6.41 8.34 4.06
N CYS A 39 7.51 7.85 3.48
CA CYS A 39 8.65 8.67 3.12
C CYS A 39 8.29 9.59 1.94
N LEU A 40 7.76 9.00 0.87
CA LEU A 40 7.37 9.69 -0.35
C LEU A 40 6.33 10.80 -0.12
N TRP A 41 5.32 10.50 0.70
CA TRP A 41 4.19 11.40 0.97
C TRP A 41 4.37 12.27 2.21
N LYS A 42 5.53 12.26 2.88
CA LYS A 42 5.77 13.00 4.12
C LYS A 42 5.47 14.50 3.96
N GLY A 43 5.96 15.11 2.88
CA GLY A 43 5.76 16.53 2.57
C GLY A 43 4.28 16.86 2.37
N VAL A 44 3.59 16.09 1.52
CA VAL A 44 2.14 16.27 1.27
C VAL A 44 1.33 16.09 2.55
N THR A 45 1.64 15.08 3.35
CA THR A 45 0.92 14.81 4.61
C THR A 45 1.10 15.94 5.62
N LEU A 46 2.29 16.54 5.71
CA LEU A 46 2.53 17.71 6.56
C LEU A 46 1.71 18.91 6.07
N ASN A 47 1.74 19.15 4.78
CA ASN A 47 1.02 20.20 4.08
C ASN A 47 -0.50 20.11 4.26
N LEU A 48 -1.06 18.91 4.16
CA LEU A 48 -2.48 18.65 4.44
C LEU A 48 -2.86 19.01 5.89
N LYS A 49 -1.98 18.75 6.86
CA LYS A 49 -2.23 19.10 8.28
C LYS A 49 -2.32 20.60 8.51
N ILE A 50 -1.52 21.37 7.79
CA ILE A 50 -1.54 22.84 7.84
C ILE A 50 -2.49 23.47 6.81
N ARG A 51 -3.28 22.64 6.10
CA ARG A 51 -4.24 23.02 5.06
C ARG A 51 -3.63 23.74 3.85
N ASP A 52 -2.35 23.48 3.56
CA ASP A 52 -1.65 23.95 2.36
C ASP A 52 -1.49 22.80 1.36
N ILE A 53 -2.45 22.63 0.45
CA ILE A 53 -2.62 21.39 -0.32
C ILE A 53 -1.83 21.40 -1.64
N GLY A 54 -1.66 22.56 -2.27
CA GLY A 54 -1.38 22.63 -3.71
C GLY A 54 0.06 22.31 -4.11
N ALA A 55 1.05 22.92 -3.44
CA ALA A 55 2.42 22.94 -3.97
C ALA A 55 3.14 21.59 -3.85
N SER A 56 2.96 20.88 -2.72
CA SER A 56 3.67 19.63 -2.46
C SER A 56 3.13 18.46 -3.29
N LEU A 57 1.81 18.38 -3.48
CA LEU A 57 1.17 17.37 -4.34
C LEU A 57 1.62 17.54 -5.79
N HIS A 58 1.50 18.76 -6.33
CA HIS A 58 1.84 19.04 -7.71
C HIS A 58 3.30 18.71 -8.03
N ARG A 59 4.24 19.04 -7.13
CA ARG A 59 5.66 18.71 -7.29
C ARG A 59 5.90 17.20 -7.36
N LEU A 60 5.23 16.42 -6.53
CA LEU A 60 5.38 14.97 -6.50
C LEU A 60 4.84 14.34 -7.79
N GLU A 61 3.67 14.77 -8.26
CA GLU A 61 3.05 14.28 -9.49
C GLU A 61 3.84 14.68 -10.74
N GLU A 62 4.33 15.93 -10.80
CA GLU A 62 5.14 16.41 -11.92
C GLU A 62 6.42 15.58 -12.07
N ARG A 63 7.08 15.25 -10.94
CA ARG A 63 8.24 14.36 -10.95
C ARG A 63 7.91 13.00 -11.54
N GLN A 64 6.79 12.39 -11.14
CA GLN A 64 6.36 11.10 -11.68
C GLN A 64 6.04 11.18 -13.19
N ARG A 65 5.44 12.29 -13.64
CA ARG A 65 5.15 12.51 -15.06
C ARG A 65 6.43 12.64 -15.88
N ALA A 66 7.43 13.39 -15.38
CA ALA A 66 8.73 13.52 -16.03
C ALA A 66 9.46 12.18 -16.12
N GLU A 67 9.51 11.40 -15.05
CA GLU A 67 10.12 10.06 -15.06
C GLU A 67 9.41 9.11 -16.04
N ALA A 68 8.07 9.16 -16.12
CA ALA A 68 7.31 8.36 -17.08
C ALA A 68 7.60 8.76 -18.54
N GLN A 69 7.73 10.06 -18.81
CA GLN A 69 8.14 10.58 -20.12
C GLN A 69 9.56 10.12 -20.48
N GLU A 70 10.50 10.16 -19.53
CA GLU A 70 11.87 9.69 -19.73
C GLU A 70 11.91 8.20 -20.06
N ARG A 71 11.19 7.36 -19.32
CA ARG A 71 11.08 5.91 -19.59
C ARG A 71 10.53 5.67 -21.00
N LYS A 72 9.46 6.37 -21.37
CA LYS A 72 8.88 6.29 -22.71
C LYS A 72 9.88 6.70 -23.80
N GLY A 73 10.63 7.78 -23.59
CA GLY A 73 11.64 8.26 -24.53
C GLY A 73 12.83 7.31 -24.70
N LYS A 74 13.12 6.50 -23.68
CA LYS A 74 14.16 5.47 -23.71
C LYS A 74 13.65 4.08 -24.09
N GLU A 75 12.37 3.94 -24.43
CA GLU A 75 11.70 2.66 -24.67
C GLU A 75 11.84 1.64 -23.52
N ILE A 76 11.98 2.14 -22.28
CA ILE A 76 12.08 1.31 -21.09
C ILE A 76 10.67 0.97 -20.60
N GLN A 77 10.38 -0.33 -20.49
CA GLN A 77 9.15 -0.81 -19.88
C GLN A 77 9.17 -0.59 -18.36
N TRP A 78 7.99 -0.33 -17.78
CA TRP A 78 7.87 -0.23 -16.34
C TRP A 78 7.82 -1.62 -15.71
N GLU A 79 8.72 -1.88 -14.76
CA GLU A 79 8.76 -3.13 -14.02
C GLU A 79 8.41 -2.92 -12.55
N THR A 80 7.59 -3.82 -12.01
CA THR A 80 7.26 -3.84 -10.58
C THR A 80 8.38 -4.49 -9.77
N ARG A 81 8.70 -3.92 -8.60
CA ARG A 81 9.86 -4.36 -7.78
C ARG A 81 9.65 -5.63 -6.96
N LEU A 82 8.40 -5.97 -6.67
CA LEU A 82 8.03 -7.01 -5.68
C LEU A 82 7.00 -8.00 -6.22
N PHE A 83 6.56 -7.79 -7.46
CA PHE A 83 5.55 -8.59 -8.10
C PHE A 83 5.99 -8.84 -9.54
N HIS A 84 5.62 -10.00 -10.07
CA HIS A 84 5.70 -10.30 -11.49
C HIS A 84 4.31 -10.64 -12.06
N GLU A 85 4.19 -10.55 -13.37
CA GLU A 85 2.99 -10.93 -14.09
C GLU A 85 3.01 -12.44 -14.37
N ASP A 86 1.91 -13.11 -14.03
CA ASP A 86 1.64 -14.51 -14.33
C ASP A 86 0.26 -14.61 -14.97
N GLY A 87 0.23 -14.62 -16.31
CA GLY A 87 -0.99 -14.48 -17.09
C GLY A 87 -1.71 -13.15 -16.79
N GLU A 88 -2.94 -13.23 -16.27
CA GLU A 88 -3.75 -12.06 -15.88
C GLU A 88 -3.55 -11.65 -14.41
N CYS A 89 -2.72 -12.36 -13.66
CA CYS A 89 -2.50 -12.14 -12.23
C CYS A 89 -1.14 -11.48 -11.94
N LYS A 90 -1.08 -10.72 -10.85
CA LYS A 90 0.18 -10.22 -10.27
C LYS A 90 0.54 -11.06 -9.06
N VAL A 91 1.64 -11.79 -9.15
CA VAL A 91 2.10 -12.69 -8.09
C VAL A 91 3.17 -11.98 -7.27
N TYR A 92 3.05 -12.04 -5.94
CA TYR A 92 4.07 -11.51 -5.04
C TYR A 92 5.28 -12.43 -5.01
N ASP A 93 6.49 -11.87 -5.11
CA ASP A 93 7.72 -12.67 -5.30
C ASP A 93 8.14 -13.44 -4.05
N GLU A 94 7.81 -12.91 -2.86
CA GLU A 94 8.25 -13.43 -1.55
C GLU A 94 7.10 -13.78 -0.60
N PRO A 95 6.13 -14.62 -1.03
CA PRO A 95 4.97 -14.95 -0.23
C PRO A 95 5.40 -15.62 1.07
N LEU A 96 4.57 -15.50 2.11
CA LEU A 96 4.91 -16.04 3.43
C LEU A 96 5.25 -17.53 3.37
N LEU A 97 4.53 -18.30 2.55
CA LEU A 97 4.78 -19.73 2.35
C LEU A 97 6.21 -20.01 1.87
N LYS A 98 6.72 -19.21 0.91
CA LYS A 98 8.10 -19.31 0.40
C LYS A 98 9.12 -18.98 1.50
N ARG A 99 8.88 -17.89 2.25
CA ARG A 99 9.77 -17.47 3.36
C ARG A 99 9.84 -18.49 4.49
N LEU A 100 8.72 -19.13 4.82
CA LEU A 100 8.67 -20.19 5.84
C LEU A 100 9.26 -21.52 5.34
N GLY A 101 9.15 -21.82 4.04
CA GLY A 101 9.79 -22.98 3.42
C GLY A 101 11.32 -22.86 3.36
N ALA A 102 11.84 -21.67 3.07
CA ALA A 102 13.28 -21.38 3.04
C ALA A 102 13.94 -21.43 4.43
N ALA A 103 13.17 -21.31 5.52
CA ALA A 103 13.67 -21.41 6.89
C ALA A 103 13.90 -22.86 7.36
N LYS A 104 13.57 -23.86 6.53
CA LYS A 104 13.80 -25.28 6.82
C LYS A 104 14.99 -25.82 6.03
N HIS A 105 16.19 -25.28 6.17
CA HIS A 105 17.46 -25.96 5.84
C HIS A 105 18.64 -25.21 6.47
#